data_AF-A0A7C5FSJ0-F1
#
_entry.id   AF-A0A7C5FSJ0-F1
#
_cell.length_a   1.000
_cell.length_b   1.000
_cell.length_c   1.000
_cell.angle_alpha   90.00
_cell.angle_beta   90.00
_cell.angle_gamma   90.00
#
_symmetry.space_group_name_H-M   'P 1'
#
loop_
_entity.id
_entity.type
_entity.pdbx_description
1 polymer ?
#
loop_
_entity_poly.entity_id
_entity_poly.type
_entity_poly.pdbx_seq_one_letter_code
_entity_poly.pdbx_strand_id
1 'polypeptide(L)'
;ASEMIKLLSAIGTLEKAIAKRDHTKKPMISGPLSGISSRWLTMANDGSTEFKIAAALASIRPTGKVGSIRANIEPVDPGKPFRWSNGRGQYSYIGNSLSARLVSVLTRRMIDGERFSTGRNPLWGGIKLDTNDIVCFIEGDIDEKLIENLLFGMMWIKWGIADVNREIQTIIYNWKRDPHSEIVPRTWALLKTMFLPLGVRNSGGKTVNLKPEISIIPLLNAGRIDDACQIAQRRLYSSGLDPIRCHFPDVPGGVRIAAALLLPVRNEMGLTRMVLNSKEQVN
;
A
#
# COMPACT_ATOMS: atom_id res chain seq x y z
N ALA A 1 20.14 -9.78 -11.24
CA ALA A 1 19.18 -8.84 -10.64
C ALA A 1 19.30 -7.42 -11.21
N SER A 2 20.47 -6.76 -11.14
CA SER A 2 20.63 -5.35 -11.59
C SER A 2 20.15 -5.07 -13.05
N GLU A 3 20.54 -5.88 -14.03
CA GLU A 3 20.06 -5.70 -15.42
C GLU A 3 18.55 -5.94 -15.56
N MET A 4 17.98 -6.87 -14.77
CA MET A 4 16.54 -7.13 -14.76
C MET A 4 15.75 -5.97 -14.14
N ILE A 5 16.30 -5.31 -13.11
CA ILE A 5 15.73 -4.08 -12.52
C ILE A 5 15.68 -2.95 -13.55
N LYS A 6 16.78 -2.76 -14.31
CA LYS A 6 16.83 -1.75 -15.38
C LYS A 6 15.77 -2.03 -16.45
N LEU A 7 15.66 -3.28 -16.89
CA LEU A 7 14.68 -3.68 -17.90
C LEU A 7 13.24 -3.49 -17.40
N LEU A 8 12.94 -3.91 -16.17
CA LEU A 8 11.62 -3.73 -15.56
C LEU A 8 11.29 -2.24 -15.36
N SER A 9 12.27 -1.42 -15.02
CA SER A 9 12.13 0.04 -14.93
C SER A 9 11.88 0.69 -16.29
N ALA A 10 12.52 0.21 -17.35
CA ALA A 10 12.29 0.69 -18.72
C ALA A 10 10.86 0.34 -19.18
N ILE A 11 10.39 -0.89 -18.89
CA ILE A 11 9.00 -1.30 -19.12
C ILE A 11 8.04 -0.36 -18.40
N GLY A 12 8.28 -0.05 -17.13
CA GLY A 12 7.40 0.86 -16.40
C GLY A 12 7.45 2.30 -16.91
N THR A 13 8.59 2.76 -17.41
CA THR A 13 8.70 4.06 -18.07
C THR A 13 7.85 4.11 -19.34
N LEU A 14 7.86 3.04 -20.14
CA LEU A 14 6.99 2.89 -21.30
C LEU A 14 5.51 2.89 -20.90
N GLU A 15 5.13 2.11 -19.88
CA GLU A 15 3.73 2.06 -19.42
C GLU A 15 3.24 3.42 -18.94
N LYS A 16 4.06 4.17 -18.19
CA LYS A 16 3.72 5.54 -17.77
C LYS A 16 3.42 6.46 -18.95
N ALA A 17 4.17 6.32 -20.05
CA ALA A 17 3.92 7.11 -21.26
C ALA A 17 2.61 6.71 -21.94
N ILE A 18 2.31 5.40 -21.99
CA ILE A 18 1.07 4.85 -22.57
C ILE A 18 -0.15 5.24 -21.73
N ALA A 19 -0.09 5.13 -20.40
CA ALA A 19 -1.18 5.44 -19.49
C ALA A 19 -1.63 6.92 -19.58
N LYS A 20 -0.70 7.83 -19.87
CA LYS A 20 -0.97 9.28 -20.04
C LYS A 20 -1.43 9.66 -21.43
N ARG A 21 -1.29 8.76 -22.41
CA ARG A 21 -1.61 9.04 -23.80
C ARG A 21 -3.12 9.10 -24.01
N ASP A 22 -3.56 9.90 -24.96
CA ASP A 22 -4.91 9.82 -25.49
C ASP A 22 -5.07 8.51 -26.29
N HIS A 23 -5.82 7.57 -25.72
CA HIS A 23 -6.03 6.22 -26.28
C HIS A 23 -6.90 6.22 -27.54
N THR A 24 -7.50 7.35 -27.91
CA THR A 24 -8.25 7.51 -29.16
C THR A 24 -7.35 7.83 -30.36
N LYS A 25 -6.08 8.22 -30.14
CA LYS A 25 -5.14 8.61 -31.22
C LYS A 25 -4.39 7.41 -31.81
N LYS A 26 -4.06 7.49 -33.10
CA LYS A 26 -3.24 6.48 -33.80
C LYS A 26 -1.76 6.53 -33.37
N PRO A 27 -1.07 5.37 -33.25
CA PRO A 27 -1.63 4.01 -33.29
C PRO A 27 -2.46 3.71 -32.04
N MET A 28 -3.65 3.12 -32.23
CA MET A 28 -4.55 2.80 -31.12
C MET A 28 -3.96 1.65 -30.30
N ILE A 29 -3.86 1.86 -28.99
CA ILE A 29 -3.48 0.82 -28.02
C ILE A 29 -4.77 0.37 -27.34
N SER A 30 -5.28 -0.79 -27.74
CA SER A 30 -6.63 -1.28 -27.37
C SER A 30 -6.80 -1.59 -25.88
N GLY A 31 -5.70 -1.76 -25.15
CA GLY A 31 -5.72 -1.98 -23.72
C GLY A 31 -4.34 -1.78 -23.08
N PRO A 32 -4.30 -1.75 -21.75
CA PRO A 32 -3.07 -1.66 -20.98
C PRO A 32 -2.15 -2.83 -21.30
N LEU A 33 -0.84 -2.58 -21.32
CA LEU A 33 0.12 -3.65 -21.62
C LEU A 33 0.19 -4.62 -20.44
N SER A 34 0.31 -5.90 -20.75
CA SER A 34 0.35 -6.95 -19.74
C SER A 34 0.97 -8.22 -20.30
N GLY A 35 1.26 -9.15 -19.42
CA GLY A 35 1.51 -10.53 -19.80
C GLY A 35 2.88 -11.05 -19.45
N ILE A 36 3.71 -10.27 -18.74
CA ILE A 36 5.00 -10.77 -18.25
C ILE A 36 4.78 -11.83 -17.17
N SER A 37 5.64 -12.83 -17.18
CA SER A 37 5.60 -13.95 -16.23
C SER A 37 5.89 -13.47 -14.81
N SER A 38 5.31 -14.14 -13.82
CA SER A 38 5.62 -13.91 -12.40
C SER A 38 7.09 -14.16 -12.05
N ARG A 39 7.82 -14.95 -12.86
CA ARG A 39 9.27 -15.18 -12.72
C ARG A 39 10.09 -13.89 -12.76
N TRP A 40 9.55 -12.81 -13.33
CA TRP A 40 10.22 -11.51 -13.28
C TRP A 40 10.39 -11.00 -11.85
N LEU A 41 9.53 -11.39 -10.89
CA LEU A 41 9.71 -11.06 -9.48
C LEU A 41 11.02 -11.64 -8.95
N THR A 42 11.29 -12.93 -9.17
CA THR A 42 12.51 -13.57 -8.68
C THR A 42 13.74 -13.13 -9.45
N MET A 43 13.64 -12.97 -10.77
CA MET A 43 14.78 -12.53 -11.61
C MET A 43 15.22 -11.09 -11.33
N ALA A 44 14.27 -10.21 -11.03
CA ALA A 44 14.54 -8.80 -10.74
C ALA A 44 14.78 -8.51 -9.26
N ASN A 45 14.47 -9.43 -8.33
CA ASN A 45 14.70 -9.22 -6.90
C ASN A 45 16.19 -9.05 -6.59
N ASP A 46 16.62 -7.80 -6.37
CA ASP A 46 17.96 -7.41 -5.94
C ASP A 46 18.05 -7.19 -4.42
N GLY A 47 16.93 -7.35 -3.71
CA GLY A 47 16.83 -7.13 -2.27
C GLY A 47 16.73 -5.66 -1.85
N SER A 48 16.71 -4.71 -2.79
CA SER A 48 16.58 -3.28 -2.51
C SER A 48 15.22 -2.94 -1.89
N THR A 49 15.20 -1.89 -1.07
CA THR A 49 13.97 -1.34 -0.48
C THR A 49 13.00 -0.87 -1.58
N GLU A 50 13.53 -0.28 -2.65
CA GLU A 50 12.75 0.19 -3.79
C GLU A 50 12.02 -0.96 -4.50
N PHE A 51 12.72 -2.07 -4.75
CA PHE A 51 12.12 -3.26 -5.34
C PHE A 51 11.02 -3.83 -4.44
N LYS A 52 11.29 -3.97 -3.14
CA LYS A 52 10.31 -4.49 -2.17
C LYS A 52 9.04 -3.63 -2.15
N ILE A 53 9.18 -2.31 -2.05
CA ILE A 53 8.05 -1.37 -2.00
C ILE A 53 7.23 -1.44 -3.29
N ALA A 54 7.88 -1.40 -4.45
CA ALA A 54 7.21 -1.52 -5.74
C ALA A 54 6.43 -2.84 -5.86
N ALA A 55 7.04 -3.96 -5.44
CA ALA A 55 6.42 -5.27 -5.46
C ALA A 55 5.23 -5.37 -4.49
N ALA A 56 5.37 -4.82 -3.29
CA ALA A 56 4.29 -4.77 -2.29
C ALA A 56 3.08 -3.99 -2.82
N LEU A 57 3.30 -2.79 -3.38
CA LEU A 57 2.25 -1.99 -4.01
C LEU A 57 1.59 -2.72 -5.17
N ALA A 58 2.38 -3.25 -6.12
CA ALA A 58 1.89 -3.98 -7.28
C ALA A 58 1.06 -5.23 -6.89
N SER A 59 1.33 -5.81 -5.73
CA SER A 59 0.63 -6.99 -5.21
C SER A 59 -0.74 -6.70 -4.59
N ILE A 60 -1.12 -5.42 -4.40
CA ILE A 60 -2.41 -5.02 -3.81
C ILE A 60 -3.55 -5.47 -4.74
N ARG A 61 -4.48 -6.25 -4.18
CA ARG A 61 -5.56 -6.91 -4.93
C ARG A 61 -6.89 -6.16 -4.88
N PRO A 62 -7.84 -6.55 -5.74
CA PRO A 62 -9.22 -6.12 -5.61
C PRO A 62 -9.82 -6.52 -4.27
N THR A 63 -10.71 -5.68 -3.74
CA THR A 63 -11.51 -5.95 -2.55
C THR A 63 -12.96 -5.56 -2.83
N GLY A 64 -13.84 -6.55 -2.98
CA GLY A 64 -15.21 -6.29 -3.45
C GLY A 64 -15.19 -5.64 -4.84
N LYS A 65 -15.82 -4.47 -4.97
CA LYS A 65 -15.81 -3.66 -6.21
C LYS A 65 -14.66 -2.65 -6.29
N VAL A 66 -13.81 -2.54 -5.27
CA VAL A 66 -12.57 -1.77 -5.34
C VAL A 66 -11.56 -2.60 -6.13
N GLY A 67 -11.02 -2.05 -7.22
CA GLY A 67 -10.09 -2.74 -8.11
C GLY A 67 -8.72 -3.03 -7.48
N SER A 68 -7.84 -3.67 -8.24
CA SER A 68 -6.42 -3.78 -7.87
C SER A 68 -5.75 -2.41 -7.86
N ILE A 69 -4.49 -2.34 -7.41
CA ILE A 69 -3.75 -1.08 -7.46
C ILE A 69 -3.70 -0.47 -8.86
N ARG A 70 -3.65 -1.31 -9.90
CA ARG A 70 -3.64 -0.86 -11.30
C ARG A 70 -4.84 0.00 -11.64
N ALA A 71 -6.03 -0.34 -11.14
CA ALA A 71 -7.25 0.44 -11.37
C ALA A 71 -7.22 1.83 -10.72
N ASN A 72 -6.31 2.07 -9.75
CA ASN A 72 -6.09 3.38 -9.17
C ASN A 72 -4.90 4.11 -9.76
N ILE A 73 -3.94 3.38 -10.36
CA ILE A 73 -2.73 3.93 -10.96
C ILE A 73 -2.92 4.28 -12.44
N GLU A 74 -3.78 3.54 -13.13
CA GLU A 74 -4.04 3.67 -14.55
C GLU A 74 -5.55 3.72 -14.80
N PRO A 75 -6.02 4.37 -15.88
CA PRO A 75 -7.44 4.47 -16.21
C PRO A 75 -7.98 3.15 -16.78
N VAL A 76 -7.87 2.06 -16.02
CA VAL A 76 -8.30 0.71 -16.41
C VAL A 76 -9.63 0.34 -15.76
N ASP A 77 -10.37 -0.57 -16.38
CA ASP A 77 -11.60 -1.10 -15.79
C ASP A 77 -11.28 -1.94 -14.53
N PRO A 78 -11.89 -1.64 -13.36
CA PRO A 78 -11.60 -2.35 -12.11
C PRO A 78 -11.93 -3.85 -12.13
N GLY A 79 -12.92 -4.27 -12.93
CA GLY A 79 -13.31 -5.66 -13.10
C GLY A 79 -12.60 -6.34 -14.28
N LYS A 80 -12.12 -5.56 -15.25
CA LYS A 80 -11.41 -6.02 -16.45
C LYS A 80 -10.09 -5.25 -16.61
N PRO A 81 -9.06 -5.57 -15.80
CA PRO A 81 -7.81 -4.77 -15.74
C PRO A 81 -6.96 -4.80 -17.03
N PHE A 82 -7.39 -5.57 -18.04
CA PHE A 82 -6.82 -5.62 -19.38
C PHE A 82 -7.55 -4.71 -20.39
N ARG A 83 -8.48 -3.86 -19.92
CA ARG A 83 -9.21 -2.88 -20.73
C ARG A 83 -9.10 -1.49 -20.12
N TRP A 84 -9.02 -0.47 -20.97
CA TRP A 84 -9.21 0.91 -20.56
C TRP A 84 -10.63 1.11 -20.04
N SER A 85 -10.78 1.97 -19.02
CA SER A 85 -12.07 2.38 -18.49
C SER A 85 -12.74 3.38 -19.44
N ASN A 86 -14.07 3.37 -19.47
CA ASN A 86 -14.82 4.47 -20.07
C ASN A 86 -14.76 5.67 -19.11
N GLY A 87 -13.89 6.63 -19.38
CA GLY A 87 -13.63 7.79 -18.51
C GLY A 87 -12.50 7.51 -17.51
N ARG A 88 -12.64 8.00 -16.27
CA ARG A 88 -11.59 7.89 -15.25
C ARG A 88 -11.70 6.67 -14.33
N GLY A 89 -12.82 5.94 -14.32
CA GLY A 89 -12.97 4.75 -13.48
C GLY A 89 -12.63 5.00 -12.00
N GLN A 90 -11.65 4.25 -11.49
CA GLN A 90 -11.11 4.39 -10.13
C GLN A 90 -9.70 5.03 -10.09
N TYR A 91 -9.25 5.59 -11.22
CA TYR A 91 -7.94 6.24 -11.34
C TYR A 91 -7.82 7.45 -10.41
N SER A 92 -6.75 7.48 -9.62
CA SER A 92 -6.44 8.59 -8.70
C SER A 92 -4.94 8.72 -8.44
N TYR A 93 -4.10 8.48 -9.46
CA TYR A 93 -2.65 8.62 -9.34
C TYR A 93 -2.21 10.03 -9.68
N ILE A 94 -2.55 10.97 -8.80
CA ILE A 94 -2.41 12.42 -9.02
C ILE A 94 -1.57 13.01 -7.88
N GLY A 95 -0.58 13.84 -8.22
CA GLY A 95 0.34 14.44 -7.26
C GLY A 95 1.71 14.76 -7.87
N ASN A 96 2.48 15.62 -7.22
CA ASN A 96 3.81 16.07 -7.66
C ASN A 96 4.96 15.19 -7.14
N SER A 97 4.75 14.38 -6.10
CA SER A 97 5.71 13.40 -5.56
C SER A 97 5.10 11.98 -5.54
N LEU A 98 5.93 10.96 -5.33
CA LEU A 98 5.42 9.59 -5.16
C LEU A 98 4.46 9.52 -3.97
N SER A 99 4.84 10.12 -2.83
CA SER A 99 4.00 10.12 -1.63
C SER A 99 2.64 10.77 -1.89
N ALA A 100 2.60 11.95 -2.54
CA ALA A 100 1.33 12.62 -2.87
C ALA A 100 0.43 11.75 -3.77
N ARG A 101 1.02 11.07 -4.77
CA ARG A 101 0.28 10.16 -5.65
C ARG A 101 -0.27 8.95 -4.90
N LEU A 102 0.53 8.36 -4.01
CA LEU A 102 0.09 7.24 -3.17
C LEU A 102 -0.98 7.65 -2.16
N VAL A 103 -0.94 8.86 -1.60
CA VAL A 103 -2.02 9.40 -0.77
C VAL A 103 -3.31 9.58 -1.57
N SER A 104 -3.22 10.07 -2.80
CA SER A 104 -4.39 10.20 -3.68
C SER A 104 -5.02 8.83 -3.96
N VAL A 105 -4.19 7.81 -4.23
CA VAL A 105 -4.64 6.41 -4.37
C VAL A 105 -5.28 5.89 -3.09
N LEU A 106 -4.64 6.06 -1.93
CA LEU A 106 -5.18 5.65 -0.64
C LEU A 106 -6.56 6.27 -0.40
N THR A 107 -6.66 7.59 -0.56
CA THR A 107 -7.92 8.35 -0.41
C THR A 107 -9.01 7.75 -1.28
N ARG A 108 -8.70 7.54 -2.57
CA ARG A 108 -9.68 6.98 -3.51
C ARG A 108 -10.13 5.58 -3.13
N ARG A 109 -9.19 4.71 -2.73
CA ARG A 109 -9.51 3.35 -2.29
C ARG A 109 -10.40 3.35 -1.05
N MET A 110 -10.17 4.24 -0.09
CA MET A 110 -11.01 4.35 1.11
C MET A 110 -12.43 4.85 0.78
N ILE A 111 -12.56 5.86 -0.09
CA ILE A 111 -13.86 6.35 -0.59
C ILE A 111 -14.62 5.23 -1.33
N ASP A 112 -13.96 4.53 -2.25
CA ASP A 112 -14.60 3.44 -2.99
C ASP A 112 -14.94 2.25 -2.06
N GLY A 113 -14.13 1.99 -1.02
CA GLY A 113 -14.41 0.97 0.00
C GLY A 113 -15.69 1.26 0.80
N GLU A 114 -15.90 2.52 1.19
CA GLU A 114 -17.14 2.97 1.83
C GLU A 114 -18.31 2.92 0.84
N ARG A 115 -18.15 3.48 -0.36
CA ARG A 115 -19.17 3.50 -1.42
C ARG A 115 -19.69 2.12 -1.78
N PHE A 116 -18.81 1.11 -1.76
CA PHE A 116 -19.15 -0.27 -2.12
C PHE A 116 -19.37 -1.19 -0.91
N SER A 117 -19.35 -0.65 0.32
CA SER A 117 -19.57 -1.40 1.56
C SER A 117 -18.72 -2.67 1.65
N THR A 118 -17.40 -2.56 1.41
CA THR A 118 -16.51 -3.74 1.32
C THR A 118 -16.36 -4.53 2.62
N GLY A 119 -16.86 -4.03 3.74
CA GLY A 119 -16.80 -4.67 5.07
C GLY A 119 -15.42 -4.72 5.72
N ARG A 120 -14.37 -4.38 4.95
CA ARG A 120 -12.97 -4.32 5.37
C ARG A 120 -12.20 -3.30 4.54
N ASN A 121 -11.06 -2.85 5.06
CA ASN A 121 -10.19 -1.93 4.34
C ASN A 121 -9.66 -2.55 3.03
N PRO A 122 -9.77 -1.86 1.88
CA PRO A 122 -9.38 -2.38 0.58
C PRO A 122 -7.86 -2.26 0.35
N LEU A 123 -7.04 -2.75 1.28
CA LEU A 123 -5.58 -2.56 1.28
C LEU A 123 -4.80 -3.88 1.34
N TRP A 124 -5.48 -5.00 1.08
CA TRP A 124 -4.83 -6.32 1.09
C TRP A 124 -3.88 -6.47 -0.10
N GLY A 125 -2.64 -6.87 0.18
CA GLY A 125 -1.61 -7.21 -0.80
C GLY A 125 -0.96 -8.55 -0.49
N GLY A 126 -0.55 -9.25 -1.55
CA GLY A 126 0.09 -10.57 -1.44
C GLY A 126 1.54 -10.52 -0.96
N ILE A 127 2.22 -9.40 -1.19
CA ILE A 127 3.59 -9.15 -0.75
C ILE A 127 3.53 -8.15 0.40
N LYS A 128 4.07 -8.54 1.55
CA LYS A 128 4.07 -7.75 2.79
C LYS A 128 5.49 -7.35 3.17
N LEU A 129 5.67 -6.05 3.43
CA LEU A 129 6.94 -5.43 3.78
C LEU A 129 7.31 -5.69 5.25
N ASP A 130 8.61 -5.65 5.53
CA ASP A 130 9.11 -5.51 6.89
C ASP A 130 8.90 -4.06 7.35
N THR A 131 8.91 -3.82 8.66
CA THR A 131 8.77 -2.46 9.19
C THR A 131 9.93 -1.57 8.82
N ASN A 132 11.15 -2.10 8.65
CA ASN A 132 12.30 -1.31 8.22
C ASN A 132 12.08 -0.71 6.82
N ASP A 133 11.56 -1.49 5.86
CA ASP A 133 11.27 -0.98 4.52
C ASP A 133 10.25 0.19 4.56
N ILE A 134 9.34 0.16 5.54
CA ILE A 134 8.37 1.25 5.75
C ILE A 134 9.04 2.48 6.37
N VAL A 135 9.95 2.30 7.33
CA VAL A 135 10.64 3.42 7.98
C VAL A 135 11.54 4.12 6.95
N CYS A 136 12.31 3.39 6.14
CA CYS A 136 13.06 3.99 5.02
C CYS A 136 12.15 4.82 4.08
N PHE A 137 10.94 4.34 3.78
CA PHE A 137 9.97 5.11 2.99
C PHE A 137 9.48 6.38 3.70
N ILE A 138 9.24 6.32 5.01
CA ILE A 138 8.77 7.46 5.82
C ILE A 138 9.86 8.53 5.93
N GLU A 139 11.10 8.13 6.22
CA GLU A 139 12.27 9.03 6.31
C GLU A 139 12.64 9.60 4.92
N GLY A 140 12.30 8.87 3.85
CA GLY A 140 12.60 9.27 2.48
C GLY A 140 13.96 8.79 1.99
N ASP A 141 14.54 7.81 2.67
CA ASP A 141 15.79 7.13 2.32
C ASP A 141 15.52 6.07 1.23
N ILE A 142 14.96 6.54 0.12
CA ILE A 142 14.53 5.73 -1.03
C ILE A 142 14.65 6.51 -2.35
N ASP A 143 14.88 5.80 -3.45
CA ASP A 143 14.69 6.35 -4.79
C ASP A 143 13.22 6.24 -5.23
N GLU A 144 12.46 7.34 -5.04
CA GLU A 144 11.06 7.45 -5.45
C GLU A 144 10.84 7.17 -6.95
N LYS A 145 11.79 7.60 -7.80
CA LYS A 145 11.67 7.44 -9.26
C LYS A 145 11.84 5.97 -9.64
N LEU A 146 12.78 5.28 -9.01
CA LEU A 146 12.98 3.84 -9.20
C LEU A 146 11.75 3.06 -8.73
N ILE A 147 11.20 3.35 -7.54
CA ILE A 147 9.96 2.71 -7.06
C ILE A 147 8.84 2.87 -8.07
N GLU A 148 8.62 4.08 -8.57
CA GLU A 148 7.55 4.33 -9.53
C GLU A 148 7.77 3.58 -10.85
N ASN A 149 8.99 3.59 -11.39
CA ASN A 149 9.31 2.84 -12.60
C ASN A 149 9.08 1.33 -12.40
N LEU A 150 9.54 0.77 -11.28
CA LEU A 150 9.36 -0.64 -10.98
C LEU A 150 7.88 -0.99 -10.77
N LEU A 151 7.13 -0.16 -10.06
CA LEU A 151 5.69 -0.35 -9.84
C LEU A 151 4.94 -0.48 -11.16
N PHE A 152 5.17 0.45 -12.09
CA PHE A 152 4.55 0.39 -13.42
C PHE A 152 4.98 -0.84 -14.21
N GLY A 153 6.27 -1.23 -14.15
CA GLY A 153 6.73 -2.46 -14.79
C GLY A 153 6.06 -3.71 -14.21
N MET A 154 5.90 -3.76 -12.89
CA MET A 154 5.28 -4.89 -12.18
C MET A 154 3.76 -4.98 -12.39
N MET A 155 3.09 -3.92 -12.83
CA MET A 155 1.67 -3.99 -13.20
C MET A 155 1.41 -4.86 -14.44
N TRP A 156 2.44 -5.14 -15.25
CA TRP A 156 2.33 -6.08 -16.38
C TRP A 156 2.34 -7.54 -15.94
N ILE A 157 2.78 -7.84 -14.70
CA ILE A 157 2.87 -9.20 -14.19
C ILE A 157 1.46 -9.81 -14.09
N LYS A 158 1.32 -11.07 -14.50
CA LYS A 158 0.06 -11.80 -14.37
C LYS A 158 -0.17 -12.26 -12.93
N TRP A 159 -0.62 -11.34 -12.06
CA TRP A 159 -0.84 -11.60 -10.63
C TRP A 159 -1.91 -12.68 -10.33
N GLY A 160 -2.81 -13.02 -11.24
CA GLY A 160 -3.94 -13.93 -11.02
C GLY A 160 -3.65 -15.44 -11.18
N ILE A 161 -2.39 -15.85 -11.34
CA ILE A 161 -2.00 -17.24 -11.66
C ILE A 161 -1.36 -17.92 -10.44
N ALA A 162 -1.58 -19.22 -10.25
CA ALA A 162 -1.03 -20.01 -9.16
C ALA A 162 0.51 -19.89 -9.01
N ASP A 163 1.22 -19.74 -10.12
CA ASP A 163 2.68 -19.56 -10.15
C ASP A 163 3.15 -18.30 -9.40
N VAL A 164 2.33 -17.25 -9.32
CA VAL A 164 2.69 -16.01 -8.61
C VAL A 164 2.94 -16.27 -7.13
N ASN A 165 2.14 -17.14 -6.50
CA ASN A 165 2.31 -17.45 -5.10
C ASN A 165 3.65 -18.11 -4.83
N ARG A 166 4.11 -19.02 -5.72
CA ARG A 166 5.43 -19.64 -5.62
C ARG A 166 6.54 -18.58 -5.69
N GLU A 167 6.49 -17.70 -6.68
CA GLU A 167 7.49 -16.64 -6.85
C GLU A 167 7.50 -15.67 -5.65
N ILE A 168 6.34 -15.32 -5.12
CA ILE A 168 6.20 -14.51 -3.89
C ILE A 168 6.89 -15.18 -2.71
N GLN A 169 6.65 -16.49 -2.50
CA GLN A 169 7.30 -17.21 -1.40
C GLN A 169 8.83 -17.23 -1.57
N THR A 170 9.32 -17.44 -2.78
CA THR A 170 10.77 -17.41 -3.08
C THR A 170 11.39 -16.06 -2.75
N ILE A 171 10.78 -14.94 -3.17
CA ILE A 171 11.35 -13.61 -2.87
C ILE A 171 11.27 -13.28 -1.38
N ILE A 172 10.17 -13.64 -0.70
CA ILE A 172 9.99 -13.38 0.74
C ILE A 172 10.99 -14.19 1.56
N TYR A 173 11.25 -15.45 1.19
CA TYR A 173 12.27 -16.27 1.83
C TYR A 173 13.67 -15.64 1.73
N ASN A 174 13.98 -15.02 0.59
CA ASN A 174 15.26 -14.36 0.36
C ASN A 174 15.40 -13.01 1.09
N TRP A 175 14.28 -12.39 1.48
CA TRP A 175 14.31 -11.17 2.29
C TRP A 175 14.61 -11.54 3.74
N LYS A 176 15.92 -11.60 4.05
CA LYS A 176 16.40 -11.70 5.42
C LYS A 176 15.77 -10.58 6.25
N ARG A 177 15.35 -10.93 7.46
CA ARG A 177 15.01 -9.93 8.47
C ARG A 177 16.30 -9.21 8.81
N ASP A 178 16.33 -7.90 8.59
CA ASP A 178 17.47 -7.10 9.03
C ASP A 178 17.50 -7.13 10.58
N PRO A 179 18.59 -7.60 11.19
CA PRO A 179 18.72 -7.60 12.65
C PRO A 179 18.77 -6.17 13.22
N HIS A 180 19.11 -5.16 12.41
CA HIS A 180 18.99 -3.76 12.80
C HIS A 180 17.54 -3.33 12.62
N SER A 181 16.75 -3.39 13.70
CA SER A 181 15.39 -2.84 13.66
C SER A 181 15.47 -1.32 13.69
N GLU A 182 15.05 -0.66 12.62
CA GLU A 182 14.77 0.77 12.69
C GLU A 182 13.63 1.01 13.69
N ILE A 183 13.70 2.13 14.40
CA ILE A 183 12.70 2.47 15.41
C ILE A 183 11.42 2.86 14.68
N VAL A 184 10.43 1.96 14.71
CA VAL A 184 9.14 2.20 14.06
C VAL A 184 8.43 3.39 14.73
N PRO A 185 8.05 4.44 13.97
CA PRO A 185 7.31 5.56 14.52
C PRO A 185 5.96 5.10 15.10
N ARG A 186 5.74 5.38 16.39
CA ARG A 186 4.49 5.00 17.07
C ARG A 186 3.27 5.70 16.47
N THR A 187 3.44 6.91 15.93
CA THR A 187 2.41 7.64 15.17
C THR A 187 1.92 6.79 14.00
N TRP A 188 2.84 6.35 13.14
CA TRP A 188 2.51 5.51 12.01
C TRP A 188 1.93 4.16 12.46
N ALA A 189 2.50 3.51 13.49
CA ALA A 189 1.98 2.23 13.98
C ALA A 189 0.52 2.34 14.43
N LEU A 190 0.17 3.40 15.18
CA LEU A 190 -1.19 3.67 15.65
C LEU A 190 -2.13 3.90 14.46
N LEU A 191 -1.76 4.81 13.57
CA LEU A 191 -2.57 5.12 12.39
C LEU A 191 -2.75 3.89 11.52
N LYS A 192 -1.70 3.09 11.31
CA LYS A 192 -1.72 1.89 10.47
C LYS A 192 -2.77 0.88 10.92
N THR A 193 -3.03 0.75 12.22
CA THR A 193 -4.07 -0.17 12.72
C THR A 193 -5.45 0.13 12.13
N MET A 194 -5.78 1.40 11.88
CA MET A 194 -7.05 1.81 11.26
C MET A 194 -7.18 1.38 9.79
N PHE A 195 -6.06 1.07 9.14
CA PHE A 195 -5.97 0.75 7.72
C PHE A 195 -5.64 -0.73 7.47
N LEU A 196 -5.59 -1.58 8.51
CA LEU A 196 -5.34 -3.01 8.32
C LEU A 196 -6.51 -3.68 7.60
N PRO A 197 -6.25 -4.50 6.57
CA PRO A 197 -7.29 -5.12 5.75
C PRO A 197 -8.02 -6.27 6.45
N LEU A 198 -7.43 -6.85 7.50
CA LEU A 198 -7.98 -8.01 8.21
C LEU A 198 -8.43 -7.65 9.64
N GLY A 199 -8.52 -6.36 9.95
CA GLY A 199 -8.88 -5.89 11.29
C GLY A 199 -7.75 -6.04 12.30
N VAL A 200 -8.09 -5.81 13.56
CA VAL A 200 -7.16 -5.79 14.70
C VAL A 200 -7.65 -6.76 15.76
N ARG A 201 -6.76 -7.58 16.31
CA ARG A 201 -7.12 -8.47 17.42
C ARG A 201 -7.24 -7.67 18.72
N ASN A 202 -8.33 -7.86 19.44
CA ASN A 202 -8.49 -7.33 20.78
C ASN A 202 -7.85 -8.24 21.84
N SER A 203 -7.83 -7.81 23.09
CA SER A 203 -7.26 -8.56 24.22
C SER A 203 -7.98 -9.90 24.48
N GLY A 204 -9.24 -10.03 24.06
CA GLY A 204 -10.02 -11.27 24.12
C GLY A 204 -9.81 -12.21 22.93
N GLY A 205 -8.84 -11.93 22.05
CA GLY A 205 -8.51 -12.76 20.88
C GLY A 205 -9.47 -12.61 19.69
N LYS A 206 -10.53 -11.81 19.81
CA LYS A 206 -11.50 -11.54 18.74
C LYS A 206 -10.93 -10.50 17.78
N THR A 207 -11.01 -10.78 16.48
CA THR A 207 -10.69 -9.81 15.43
C THR A 207 -11.81 -8.78 15.30
N VAL A 208 -11.45 -7.52 15.47
CA VAL A 208 -12.31 -6.34 15.26
C VAL A 208 -12.02 -5.78 13.87
N ASN A 209 -13.02 -5.84 12.99
CA ASN A 209 -12.93 -5.21 11.67
C ASN A 209 -13.19 -3.71 11.81
N LEU A 210 -12.23 -2.92 11.35
CA LEU A 210 -12.35 -1.46 11.33
C LEU A 210 -12.87 -1.04 9.96
N LYS A 211 -13.84 -0.12 9.97
CA LYS A 211 -14.35 0.50 8.74
C LYS A 211 -13.32 1.49 8.20
N PRO A 212 -13.34 1.77 6.87
CA PRO A 212 -12.54 2.82 6.29
C PRO A 212 -12.71 4.16 7.03
N GLU A 213 -11.61 4.73 7.52
CA GLU A 213 -11.61 6.04 8.21
C GLU A 213 -10.88 7.08 7.37
N ILE A 214 -11.64 7.80 6.54
CA ILE A 214 -11.11 8.73 5.53
C ILE A 214 -10.61 10.03 6.19
N SER A 215 -11.18 10.42 7.34
CA SER A 215 -10.89 11.72 7.99
C SER A 215 -9.44 11.88 8.45
N ILE A 216 -8.71 10.77 8.64
CA ILE A 216 -7.30 10.75 9.00
C ILE A 216 -6.41 11.31 7.87
N ILE A 217 -6.74 11.02 6.62
CA ILE A 217 -5.89 11.36 5.47
C ILE A 217 -5.72 12.88 5.25
N PRO A 218 -6.77 13.71 5.22
CA PRO A 218 -6.60 15.15 5.05
C PRO A 218 -5.83 15.81 6.20
N LEU A 219 -5.95 15.30 7.43
CA LEU A 219 -5.19 15.79 8.59
C LEU A 219 -3.68 15.55 8.40
N LEU A 220 -3.31 14.34 8.00
CA LEU A 220 -1.91 14.01 7.70
C LEU A 220 -1.34 14.84 6.55
N ASN A 221 -2.12 15.11 5.51
CA ASN A 221 -1.71 16.00 4.42
C ASN A 221 -1.47 17.44 4.88
N ALA A 222 -2.22 17.90 5.88
CA ALA A 222 -2.06 19.22 6.48
C ALA A 222 -0.95 19.26 7.56
N GLY A 223 -0.25 18.15 7.81
CA GLY A 223 0.76 18.05 8.87
C GLY A 223 0.18 17.97 10.29
N ARG A 224 -1.14 17.79 10.43
CA ARG A 224 -1.86 17.66 11.70
C ARG A 224 -1.87 16.20 12.15
N ILE A 225 -0.69 15.70 12.50
CA ILE A 225 -0.47 14.30 12.88
C ILE A 225 -1.16 13.99 14.21
N ASP A 226 -1.07 14.89 15.19
CA ASP A 226 -1.70 14.66 16.49
C ASP A 226 -3.21 14.48 16.36
N ASP A 227 -3.87 15.38 15.63
CA ASP A 227 -5.32 15.32 15.40
C ASP A 227 -5.72 14.00 14.73
N ALA A 228 -4.92 13.54 13.76
CA ALA A 228 -5.14 12.25 13.11
C ALA A 228 -5.01 11.09 14.11
N CYS A 229 -4.00 11.12 14.98
CA CYS A 229 -3.80 10.14 16.04
C CYS A 229 -4.93 10.16 17.07
N GLN A 230 -5.45 11.33 17.44
CA GLN A 230 -6.60 11.45 18.34
C GLN A 230 -7.86 10.83 17.74
N ILE A 231 -8.12 11.04 16.45
CA ILE A 231 -9.24 10.37 15.76
C ILE A 231 -9.05 8.86 15.80
N ALA A 232 -7.85 8.36 15.48
CA ALA A 232 -7.56 6.93 15.51
C ALA A 232 -7.78 6.34 16.91
N GLN A 233 -7.26 6.98 17.97
CA GLN A 233 -7.48 6.56 19.37
C GLN A 233 -8.97 6.48 19.72
N ARG A 234 -9.74 7.53 19.41
CA ARG A 234 -11.19 7.54 19.69
C ARG A 234 -11.92 6.41 18.95
N ARG A 235 -11.57 6.17 17.68
CA ARG A 235 -12.19 5.11 16.86
C ARG A 235 -11.83 3.71 17.34
N LEU A 236 -10.56 3.45 17.62
CA LEU A 236 -10.10 2.18 18.19
C LEU A 236 -10.81 1.89 19.51
N TYR A 237 -10.89 2.89 20.40
CA TYR A 237 -11.60 2.77 21.67
C TYR A 237 -13.09 2.48 21.48
N SER A 238 -13.78 3.24 20.62
CA SER A 238 -15.19 3.00 20.31
C SER A 238 -15.46 1.63 19.65
N SER A 239 -14.45 1.02 19.06
CA SER A 239 -14.52 -0.31 18.44
C SER A 239 -14.19 -1.45 19.42
N GLY A 240 -13.98 -1.14 20.71
CA GLY A 240 -13.69 -2.13 21.75
C GLY A 240 -12.23 -2.54 21.85
N LEU A 241 -11.30 -1.73 21.32
CA LEU A 241 -9.86 -1.86 21.53
C LEU A 241 -9.40 -0.89 22.63
N ASP A 242 -8.18 -1.07 23.15
CA ASP A 242 -7.63 -0.19 24.19
C ASP A 242 -6.32 0.46 23.72
N PRO A 243 -6.38 1.56 22.94
CA PRO A 243 -5.20 2.23 22.43
C PRO A 243 -4.48 3.03 23.51
N ILE A 244 -3.15 3.13 23.41
CA ILE A 244 -2.34 4.03 24.24
C ILE A 244 -2.84 5.46 24.01
N ARG A 245 -3.20 6.12 25.11
CA ARG A 245 -3.63 7.52 25.13
C ARG A 245 -2.42 8.40 25.40
N CYS A 246 -1.84 8.93 24.33
CA CYS A 246 -0.76 9.90 24.40
C CYS A 246 -0.89 10.90 23.25
N HIS A 247 -0.32 12.08 23.46
CA HIS A 247 -0.17 13.11 22.44
C HIS A 247 1.03 12.77 21.57
N PHE A 248 0.91 12.99 20.27
CA PHE A 248 1.99 12.80 19.32
C PHE A 248 2.34 14.15 18.71
N PRO A 249 3.59 14.63 18.84
CA PRO A 249 3.93 15.95 18.32
C PRO A 249 3.76 16.00 16.81
N ASP A 250 3.23 17.12 16.32
CA ASP A 250 3.20 17.42 14.90
C ASP A 250 4.64 17.61 14.41
N VAL A 251 5.04 16.75 13.48
CA VAL A 251 6.36 16.76 12.84
C VAL A 251 6.18 16.85 11.32
N PRO A 252 7.18 17.37 10.59
CA PRO A 252 7.18 17.29 9.13
C PRO A 252 7.02 15.84 8.64
N GLY A 253 6.50 15.67 7.42
CA GLY A 253 6.41 14.34 6.79
C GLY A 253 5.04 13.66 6.89
N GLY A 254 3.98 14.36 7.32
CA GLY A 254 2.62 13.82 7.36
C GLY A 254 2.14 13.17 6.05
N VAL A 255 2.52 13.74 4.89
CA VAL A 255 2.21 13.17 3.55
C VAL A 255 2.90 11.80 3.34
N ARG A 256 4.15 11.62 3.79
CA ARG A 256 4.85 10.33 3.71
C ARG A 256 4.25 9.31 4.66
N ILE A 257 3.90 9.72 5.88
CA ILE A 257 3.18 8.86 6.83
C ILE A 257 1.85 8.39 6.21
N ALA A 258 1.07 9.31 5.63
CA ALA A 258 -0.18 8.98 4.95
C ALA A 258 0.03 8.00 3.77
N ALA A 259 1.03 8.23 2.92
CA ALA A 259 1.36 7.32 1.83
C ALA A 259 1.75 5.93 2.34
N ALA A 260 2.49 5.83 3.44
CA ALA A 260 2.88 4.57 4.05
C ALA A 260 1.69 3.75 4.59
N LEU A 261 0.53 4.38 4.85
CA LEU A 261 -0.69 3.65 5.25
C LEU A 261 -1.24 2.76 4.12
N LEU A 262 -0.90 3.02 2.86
CA LEU A 262 -1.23 2.17 1.71
C LEU A 262 -0.39 0.88 1.66
N LEU A 263 0.82 0.90 2.21
CA LEU A 263 1.80 -0.18 2.06
C LEU A 263 1.43 -1.44 2.89
N PRO A 264 1.34 -2.64 2.30
CA PRO A 264 1.10 -3.87 3.07
C PRO A 264 2.27 -4.20 4.00
N VAL A 265 1.98 -4.56 5.26
CA VAL A 265 2.99 -4.85 6.30
C VAL A 265 2.84 -6.25 6.88
N ARG A 266 3.96 -6.91 7.19
CA ARG A 266 4.00 -8.30 7.67
C ARG A 266 3.66 -8.43 9.15
N ASN A 267 4.30 -7.63 10.01
CA ASN A 267 4.23 -7.76 11.46
C ASN A 267 3.08 -6.95 12.09
N GLU A 268 1.85 -7.18 11.63
CA GLU A 268 0.66 -6.47 12.10
C GLU A 268 0.47 -6.61 13.62
N MET A 269 0.73 -7.81 14.18
CA MET A 269 0.67 -8.04 15.63
C MET A 269 1.70 -7.21 16.41
N GLY A 270 2.94 -7.13 15.92
CA GLY A 270 3.97 -6.30 16.52
C GLY A 270 3.55 -4.83 16.57
N LEU A 271 2.99 -4.31 15.48
CA LEU A 271 2.46 -2.94 15.45
C LEU A 271 1.36 -2.72 16.48
N THR A 272 0.40 -3.65 16.56
CA THR A 272 -0.70 -3.52 17.53
C THR A 272 -0.21 -3.54 18.97
N ARG A 273 0.80 -4.36 19.31
CA ARG A 273 1.40 -4.39 20.66
C ARG A 273 2.11 -3.10 21.04
N MET A 274 2.61 -2.33 20.06
CA MET A 274 3.26 -1.05 20.33
C MET A 274 2.28 0.06 20.72
N VAL A 275 0.99 -0.10 20.38
CA VAL A 275 0.00 0.99 20.43
C VAL A 275 -1.30 0.62 21.13
N LEU A 276 -1.47 -0.64 21.53
CA LEU A 276 -2.60 -1.12 22.32
C LEU A 276 -2.10 -1.66 23.66
N ASN A 277 -2.83 -1.35 24.73
CA ASN A 277 -2.59 -1.94 26.03
C ASN A 277 -2.99 -3.42 26.02
N SER A 278 -2.10 -4.27 26.54
CA SER A 278 -2.47 -5.65 26.85
C SER A 278 -3.19 -5.62 28.19
N LYS A 279 -4.45 -6.08 28.24
CA LYS A 279 -5.08 -6.38 29.53
C LYS A 279 -4.39 -7.64 30.03
N GLU A 280 -3.50 -7.52 31.01
CA GLU A 280 -3.09 -8.68 31.80
C GLU A 280 -4.37 -9.30 32.34
N GLN A 281 -4.58 -10.59 32.07
CA GLN A 281 -5.54 -11.37 32.83
C GLN A 281 -4.99 -11.39 34.26
N VAL A 282 -5.50 -10.51 35.11
CA VAL A 282 -5.40 -10.70 36.55
C VAL A 282 -6.12 -12.01 36.82
N ASN A 283 -5.36 -12.99 37.31
CA ASN A 283 -5.78 -14.36 37.64
C ASN A 283 -7.12 -14.42 38.38
#